data_AF-A0A2S5LCJ3-F1
#
_entry.id   AF-A0A2S5LCJ3-F1
#
_cell.length_a   1.000
_cell.length_b   1.000
_cell.length_c   1.000
_cell.angle_alpha   90.00
_cell.angle_beta   90.00
_cell.angle_gamma   90.00
#
_symmetry.space_group_name_H-M   'P 1'
#
loop_
_entity.id
_entity.type
_entity.pdbx_description
1 polymer ?
#
loop_
_entity_poly.entity_id
_entity_poly.type
_entity_poly.pdbx_seq_one_letter_code
_entity_poly.pdbx_strand_id
1 'polypeptide(L)'
;FGPIPPEVEQLLEIVAIKALCRRAHVEKIDAGPKGVIVAFREDKFANPAGLVRYVAEQRTSAKVRPDMRVVFIREFENTKQRLAGTRRILRALVEIAEKKAA
;
A
#
# COMPACT_ATOMS: atom_id res chain seq x y z
N PHE A 1 -32.22 -1.60 6.56
CA PHE A 1 -31.00 -1.18 7.26
C PHE A 1 -30.57 0.27 6.99
N GLY A 2 -31.34 1.09 6.25
CA GLY A 2 -31.00 2.51 6.03
C GLY A 2 -29.67 2.72 5.29
N PRO A 3 -29.26 3.97 5.07
CA PRO A 3 -27.93 4.26 4.54
C PRO A 3 -26.85 3.84 5.55
N ILE A 4 -25.72 3.34 5.04
CA ILE A 4 -24.60 2.88 5.85
C ILE A 4 -23.98 4.09 6.57
N PRO A 5 -23.74 4.03 7.89
CA PRO A 5 -23.04 5.09 8.60
C PRO A 5 -21.60 5.26 8.10
N PRO A 6 -21.05 6.49 8.06
CA PRO A 6 -19.71 6.75 7.54
C PRO A 6 -18.60 6.00 8.29
N GLU A 7 -18.80 5.70 9.58
CA GLU A 7 -17.87 4.91 10.40
C GLU A 7 -17.79 3.45 9.91
N VAL A 8 -18.91 2.89 9.47
CA VAL A 8 -18.99 1.53 8.96
C VAL A 8 -18.34 1.45 7.58
N GLU A 9 -18.55 2.44 6.71
CA GLU A 9 -17.84 2.52 5.42
C GLU A 9 -16.32 2.54 5.62
N GLN A 10 -15.84 3.33 6.57
CA GLN A 10 -14.42 3.38 6.91
C GLN A 10 -13.89 2.03 7.40
N LEU A 11 -14.66 1.34 8.25
CA LEU A 11 -14.29 0.02 8.74
C LEU A 11 -14.17 -0.99 7.59
N LEU A 12 -15.12 -0.99 6.66
CA LEU A 12 -15.10 -1.87 5.48
C LEU A 12 -13.88 -1.60 4.58
N GLU A 13 -13.51 -0.33 4.38
CA GLU A 13 -12.28 0.03 3.66
C GLU A 13 -11.02 -0.49 4.36
N ILE A 14 -10.94 -0.37 5.69
CA ILE A 14 -9.81 -0.89 6.47
C ILE A 14 -9.71 -2.42 6.34
N VAL A 15 -10.84 -3.13 6.39
CA VAL A 15 -10.87 -4.59 6.19
C VAL A 15 -10.42 -4.96 4.77
N ALA A 16 -10.85 -4.21 3.75
CA ALA A 16 -10.40 -4.42 2.38
C ALA A 16 -8.88 -4.17 2.22
N ILE A 17 -8.36 -3.12 2.84
CA ILE A 17 -6.92 -2.83 2.91
C ILE A 17 -6.16 -4.00 3.57
N LYS A 18 -6.66 -4.51 4.70
CA LYS A 18 -6.05 -5.65 5.42
C LYS A 18 -5.97 -6.91 4.55
N ALA A 19 -7.02 -7.17 3.75
CA ALA A 19 -7.02 -8.29 2.80
C ALA A 19 -5.95 -8.12 1.71
N LEU A 20 -5.78 -6.90 1.18
CA LEU A 20 -4.74 -6.60 0.19
C LEU A 20 -3.32 -6.72 0.78
N CYS A 21 -3.10 -6.26 2.01
CA CYS A 21 -1.81 -6.42 2.69
C CYS A 21 -1.39 -7.89 2.76
N ARG A 22 -2.32 -8.79 3.08
CA ARG A 22 -2.05 -10.23 3.12
C ARG A 22 -1.64 -10.78 1.76
N ARG A 23 -2.31 -10.36 0.67
CA ARG A 23 -2.01 -10.78 -0.70
C ARG A 23 -0.66 -10.27 -1.19
N ALA A 24 -0.31 -9.02 -0.86
CA ALA A 24 0.94 -8.39 -1.25
C ALA A 24 2.14 -8.74 -0.33
N HIS A 25 2.00 -9.68 0.60
CA HIS A 25 3.04 -10.04 1.57
C HIS A 25 3.51 -8.87 2.46
N VAL A 26 2.60 -7.94 2.76
CA VAL A 26 2.85 -6.78 3.63
C VAL A 26 2.66 -7.19 5.09
N GLU A 27 3.63 -6.82 5.93
CA GLU A 27 3.57 -6.99 7.38
C GLU A 27 2.86 -5.80 8.04
N LYS A 28 3.34 -4.60 7.73
CA LYS A 28 2.87 -3.36 8.33
C LYS A 28 2.71 -2.28 7.27
N ILE A 29 1.63 -1.54 7.40
CA ILE A 29 1.39 -0.34 6.61
C ILE A 29 1.14 0.84 7.55
N ASP A 30 1.79 1.95 7.27
CA ASP A 30 1.64 3.19 8.01
C ASP A 30 1.24 4.28 7.01
N ALA A 31 0.00 4.75 7.11
CA ALA A 31 -0.54 5.80 6.26
C ALA A 31 -0.61 7.10 7.08
N GLY A 32 0.34 8.00 6.82
CA GLY A 32 0.41 9.33 7.41
C GLY A 32 -0.07 10.41 6.44
N PRO A 33 -0.21 11.67 6.88
CA PRO A 33 -0.60 12.79 6.02
C PRO A 33 0.37 13.06 4.85
N LYS A 34 1.64 12.67 5.00
CA LYS A 34 2.72 12.91 4.02
C LYS A 34 3.07 11.69 3.16
N GLY A 35 2.36 10.58 3.34
CA GLY A 35 2.59 9.40 2.53
C GLY A 35 2.27 8.08 3.23
N VAL A 36 2.73 7.00 2.59
CA VAL A 36 2.51 5.64 3.05
C VAL A 36 3.85 4.91 3.17
N ILE A 37 4.10 4.29 4.32
CA ILE A 37 5.26 3.42 4.54
C ILE A 37 4.77 1.98 4.53
N VAL A 38 5.43 1.13 3.75
CA VAL A 38 5.13 -0.29 3.63
C VAL A 38 6.34 -1.09 4.10
N ALA A 39 6.10 -2.01 5.04
CA ALA A 39 7.06 -3.02 5.47
C ALA A 39 6.57 -4.40 5.03
N PHE A 40 7.44 -5.18 4.43
CA PHE A 40 7.12 -6.53 3.95
C PHE A 40 7.47 -7.57 5.00
N ARG A 41 6.74 -8.69 5.03
CA ARG A 41 7.04 -9.76 5.99
C ARG A 41 8.38 -10.40 5.63
N GLU A 42 9.19 -10.67 6.65
CA GLU A 42 10.55 -11.22 6.52
C GLU A 42 11.47 -10.37 5.63
N ASP A 43 11.15 -9.09 5.43
CA ASP A 43 11.85 -8.18 4.51
C ASP A 43 11.94 -8.71 3.06
N LYS A 44 10.99 -9.58 2.68
CA LYS A 44 10.92 -10.21 1.35
C LYS A 44 9.65 -9.83 0.62
N PHE A 45 9.80 -9.62 -0.68
CA PHE A 45 8.71 -9.40 -1.60
C PHE A 45 8.77 -10.42 -2.73
N ALA A 46 7.61 -10.94 -3.17
CA ALA A 46 7.55 -12.05 -4.11
C ALA A 46 8.22 -11.74 -5.46
N ASN A 47 8.18 -10.48 -5.90
CA ASN A 47 8.80 -10.03 -7.14
C ASN A 47 9.63 -8.75 -6.90
N PRO A 48 10.89 -8.88 -6.42
CA PRO A 48 11.75 -7.74 -6.11
C PRO A 48 12.04 -6.85 -7.33
N ALA A 49 12.24 -7.46 -8.50
CA ALA A 49 12.52 -6.73 -9.74
C ALA A 49 11.33 -5.85 -10.14
N GLY A 50 10.11 -6.39 -10.08
CA GLY A 50 8.88 -5.64 -10.34
C GLY A 50 8.66 -4.51 -9.33
N LEU A 51 8.99 -4.73 -8.06
CA LEU A 51 8.92 -3.70 -7.02
C LEU A 51 9.89 -2.55 -7.29
N VAL A 52 11.15 -2.85 -7.58
CA VAL A 52 12.17 -1.83 -7.88
C VAL A 52 11.76 -1.02 -9.11
N ARG A 53 11.26 -1.69 -10.16
CA ARG A 53 10.72 -1.01 -11.34
C ARG A 53 9.55 -0.08 -10.99
N TYR A 54 8.59 -0.55 -10.21
CA TYR A 54 7.44 0.24 -9.80
C TYR A 54 7.84 1.46 -8.95
N VAL A 55 8.84 1.32 -8.08
CA VAL A 55 9.39 2.44 -7.31
C VAL A 55 10.12 3.43 -8.24
N ALA A 56 10.91 2.92 -9.19
CA ALA A 56 11.63 3.75 -10.16
C ALA A 56 10.67 4.55 -11.09
N GLU A 57 9.56 3.95 -11.50
CA GLU A 57 8.52 4.61 -12.30
C GLU A 57 7.87 5.80 -11.56
N GLN A 58 7.84 5.74 -10.22
CA GLN A 58 7.31 6.82 -9.37
C GLN A 58 8.32 7.93 -9.10
N ARG A 59 9.55 7.84 -9.64
CA ARG A 59 10.61 8.87 -9.54
C ARG A 59 10.84 9.37 -8.11
N THR A 60 10.36 10.58 -7.81
CA THR A 60 10.53 11.25 -6.51
C THR A 60 9.42 10.91 -5.51
N SER A 61 8.34 10.27 -5.95
CA SER A 61 7.17 9.95 -5.13
C SER A 61 7.26 8.56 -4.47
N ALA A 62 8.32 7.79 -4.71
CA ALA A 62 8.57 6.53 -4.02
C ALA A 62 10.06 6.31 -3.78
N LYS A 63 10.42 5.74 -2.62
CA LYS A 63 11.80 5.43 -2.26
C LYS A 63 11.89 4.14 -1.45
N VAL A 64 12.88 3.31 -1.77
CA VAL A 64 13.29 2.18 -0.92
C VAL A 64 14.25 2.71 0.15
N ARG A 65 13.96 2.41 1.42
CA ARG A 65 14.82 2.73 2.55
C ARG A 65 15.82 1.60 2.82
N PRO A 66 16.92 1.86 3.55
CA PRO A 66 17.89 0.83 3.93
C PRO A 66 17.31 -0.30 4.80
N ASP A 67 16.21 -0.04 5.52
CA ASP A 67 15.51 -1.02 6.36
C ASP A 67 14.51 -1.89 5.57
N MET A 68 14.72 -2.07 4.25
CA MET A 68 13.84 -2.83 3.33
C MET A 68 12.37 -2.37 3.29
N ARG A 69 12.10 -1.16 3.76
CA ARG A 69 10.78 -0.52 3.68
C ARG A 69 10.66 0.35 2.45
N VAL A 70 9.44 0.46 1.92
CA VAL A 70 9.13 1.36 0.80
C VAL A 70 8.29 2.52 1.31
N VAL A 71 8.74 3.73 1.02
CA VAL A 71 8.03 4.96 1.33
C VAL A 71 7.44 5.53 0.06
N PHE A 72 6.13 5.76 0.04
CA PHE A 72 5.41 6.47 -1.01
C PHE A 72 5.07 7.87 -0.50
N ILE A 73 5.65 8.90 -1.10
CA ILE A 73 5.47 10.29 -0.70
C ILE A 73 4.25 10.84 -1.44
N ARG A 74 3.20 11.18 -0.69
CA ARG A 74 1.94 11.76 -1.20
C ARG A 74 1.31 12.60 -0.10
N GLU A 75 0.75 13.74 -0.47
CA GLU A 75 -0.03 14.55 0.47
C GLU A 75 -1.48 14.05 0.48
N PHE A 76 -1.99 13.79 1.68
CA PHE A 76 -3.38 13.43 1.90
C PHE A 76 -4.02 14.47 2.80
N GLU A 77 -5.02 15.19 2.29
CA GLU A 77 -5.68 16.26 3.02
C GLU A 77 -6.69 15.73 4.04
N ASN A 78 -7.28 14.57 3.76
CA ASN A 78 -8.29 13.95 4.61
C ASN A 78 -8.19 12.43 4.64
N THR A 79 -8.86 11.82 5.62
CA THR A 79 -8.84 10.38 5.83
C THR A 79 -9.33 9.59 4.62
N LYS A 80 -10.34 10.07 3.89
CA LYS A 80 -10.87 9.39 2.69
C LYS A 80 -9.81 9.31 1.58
N GLN A 81 -9.15 10.43 1.28
CA GLN A 81 -8.05 10.46 0.30
C GLN A 81 -6.90 9.54 0.72
N ARG A 82 -6.56 9.52 2.02
CA ARG A 82 -5.51 8.66 2.57
C ARG A 82 -5.83 7.17 2.41
N LEU A 83 -7.05 6.75 2.74
CA LEU A 83 -7.49 5.36 2.57
C LEU A 83 -7.51 4.96 1.09
N ALA A 84 -8.05 5.82 0.23
CA ALA A 84 -8.09 5.57 -1.21
C ALA A 84 -6.68 5.46 -1.82
N GLY A 85 -5.76 6.37 -1.44
CA GLY A 85 -4.37 6.35 -1.88
C GLY A 85 -3.63 5.09 -1.42
N THR A 86 -3.81 4.71 -0.15
CA THR A 86 -3.26 3.48 0.44
C THR A 86 -3.75 2.25 -0.31
N ARG A 87 -5.06 2.17 -0.58
CA ARG A 87 -5.67 1.08 -1.33
C ARG A 87 -5.14 0.98 -2.76
N ARG A 88 -4.92 2.11 -3.44
CA ARG A 88 -4.34 2.14 -4.79
C ARG A 88 -2.92 1.60 -4.82
N ILE A 89 -2.08 2.02 -3.87
CA ILE A 89 -0.71 1.53 -3.73
C ILE A 89 -0.72 0.01 -3.48
N LEU A 90 -1.55 -0.47 -2.55
CA LEU A 90 -1.65 -1.89 -2.24
C LEU A 90 -2.13 -2.72 -3.41
N ARG A 91 -3.10 -2.24 -4.21
CA ARG A 91 -3.53 -2.95 -5.42
C ARG A 91 -2.39 -3.15 -6.41
N ALA A 92 -1.61 -2.10 -6.67
CA ALA A 92 -0.43 -2.21 -7.53
C ALA A 92 0.60 -3.20 -6.96
N LEU A 93 0.84 -3.18 -5.65
CA LEU A 93 1.73 -4.14 -5.00
C LEU A 93 1.21 -5.58 -5.11
N VAL A 94 -0.10 -5.80 -4.95
CA VAL A 94 -0.71 -7.12 -5.16
C VAL A 94 -0.50 -7.58 -6.60
N GLU A 95 -0.75 -6.73 -7.59
CA GLU A 95 -0.55 -7.08 -9.00
C GLU A 95 0.90 -7.45 -9.30
N ILE A 96 1.88 -6.76 -8.72
CA ILE A 96 3.31 -7.08 -8.88
C ILE A 96 3.66 -8.39 -8.17
N ALA A 97 3.10 -8.63 -6.98
CA ALA A 97 3.33 -9.86 -6.21
C ALA A 97 2.70 -11.09 -6.90
N GLU A 98 1.53 -10.93 -7.52
CA GLU A 98 0.78 -12.00 -8.19
C GLU A 98 1.23 -12.21 -9.63
N LYS A 99 1.74 -11.18 -10.31
CA LYS A 99 2.52 -11.36 -11.54
C LYS A 99 3.84 -12.03 -11.17
N LYS A 100 3.82 -13.37 -11.21
CA LYS A 100 5.02 -14.22 -11.22
C LYS A 100 6.08 -13.55 -12.09
N ALA A 101 7.25 -13.31 -11.52
CA ALA A 101 8.45 -13.11 -12.33
C ALA A 101 8.54 -14.32 -13.27
N ALA A 102 8.42 -14.07 -14.57
CA ALA A 102 8.66 -15.07 -15.59
C ALA A 102 10.12 -15.53 -15.54
#